data_AF-A0A7K3J0Z1-F1
#
_entry.id   AF-A0A7K3J0Z1-F1
#
_cell.length_a   1.000
_cell.length_b   1.000
_cell.length_c   1.000
_cell.angle_alpha   90.00
_cell.angle_beta   90.00
_cell.angle_gamma   90.00
#
_symmetry.space_group_name_H-M   'P 1'
#
loop_
_entity.id
_entity.type
_entity.pdbx_description
1 polymer ?
#
loop_
_entity_poly.entity_id
_entity_poly.type
_entity_poly.pdbx_seq_one_letter_code
_entity_poly.pdbx_strand_id
1 'polypeptide(L)'
;ILMHQGESNTNDTIWPQKVKAIYDNLLKDLGLGPNSIPLLAGEVVNVDQGGACASMNTIIAKLPQTIPNSYVISSSGCTDSPDNLHFN
;
A
#
# COMPACT_ATOMS: atom_id res chain seq x y z
N ILE A 1 5.09 1.84 -10.67
CA ILE A 1 3.67 2.05 -10.32
C ILE A 1 3.65 2.67 -8.93
N LEU A 2 2.94 3.79 -8.74
CA LEU A 2 2.68 4.36 -7.42
C LEU A 2 1.31 3.88 -6.97
N MET A 3 1.22 3.36 -5.75
CA MET A 3 -0.03 2.93 -5.14
C MET A 3 -0.14 3.53 -3.74
N HIS A 4 -1.30 4.10 -3.45
CA HIS A 4 -1.63 4.57 -2.12
C HIS A 4 -3.06 4.15 -1.82
N GLN A 5 -3.22 3.09 -1.03
CA GLN A 5 -4.51 2.56 -0.66
C GLN A 5 -4.35 1.64 0.55
N GLY A 6 -5.33 1.63 1.44
CA GLY A 6 -5.45 0.62 2.49
C GLY A 6 -6.59 0.89 3.45
N GLU A 7 -7.02 2.15 3.56
CA GLU A 7 -8.02 2.67 4.50
C GLU A 7 -9.34 1.89 4.41
N SER A 8 -9.88 1.72 3.20
CA SER A 8 -11.12 0.95 2.97
C SER A 8 -10.97 -0.57 3.10
N ASN A 9 -9.76 -1.07 3.34
CA ASN A 9 -9.44 -2.49 3.54
C ASN A 9 -8.74 -2.71 4.89
N THR A 10 -8.93 -1.82 5.85
CA THR A 10 -8.27 -1.91 7.16
C THR A 10 -8.45 -3.30 7.78
N ASN A 11 -7.34 -3.92 8.18
CA ASN A 11 -7.23 -5.28 8.74
C ASN A 11 -7.50 -6.45 7.76
N ASP A 12 -7.66 -6.19 6.46
CA ASP A 12 -7.83 -7.24 5.45
C ASP A 12 -6.50 -7.96 5.17
N THR A 13 -6.32 -9.13 5.77
CA THR A 13 -5.06 -9.89 5.67
C THR A 13 -4.77 -10.46 4.27
N ILE A 14 -5.77 -10.52 3.38
CA ILE A 14 -5.60 -10.95 1.99
C ILE A 14 -5.32 -9.79 1.02
N TRP A 15 -5.17 -8.57 1.55
CA TRP A 15 -4.87 -7.38 0.76
C TRP A 15 -3.63 -7.53 -0.13
N PRO A 16 -2.47 -8.06 0.33
CA PRO A 16 -1.29 -8.23 -0.55
C PRO A 16 -1.58 -9.07 -1.80
N GLN A 17 -2.40 -10.13 -1.66
CA GLN A 17 -2.81 -10.97 -2.79
C GLN A 17 -3.74 -10.24 -3.75
N LYS A 18 -4.65 -9.39 -3.23
CA LYS A 18 -5.51 -8.53 -4.06
C LYS A 18 -4.68 -7.52 -4.85
N VAL A 19 -3.71 -6.88 -4.21
CA VAL A 19 -2.78 -5.96 -4.88
C VAL A 19 -1.98 -6.68 -5.96
N LYS A 20 -1.52 -7.91 -5.70
CA LYS A 20 -0.83 -8.71 -6.71
C LYS A 20 -1.69 -8.98 -7.94
N ALA A 21 -2.95 -9.36 -7.75
CA ALA A 21 -3.86 -9.56 -8.87
C ALA A 21 -4.02 -8.29 -9.73
N ILE A 22 -4.13 -7.12 -9.09
CA ILE A 22 -4.20 -5.83 -9.80
C ILE A 22 -2.88 -5.52 -10.52
N TYR A 23 -1.74 -5.70 -9.85
CA TYR A 23 -0.41 -5.47 -10.41
C TYR A 23 -0.15 -6.36 -11.64
N ASP A 24 -0.42 -7.66 -11.54
CA ASP A 24 -0.25 -8.61 -12.65
C ASP A 24 -1.16 -8.27 -13.84
N ASN A 25 -2.40 -7.86 -13.58
CA ASN A 25 -3.33 -7.41 -14.62
C ASN A 25 -2.82 -6.14 -15.31
N LEU A 26 -2.35 -5.15 -14.55
CA LEU A 26 -1.76 -3.92 -15.12
C LEU A 26 -0.57 -4.22 -16.03
N LEU A 27 0.34 -5.10 -15.60
CA LEU A 27 1.49 -5.48 -16.43
C LEU A 27 1.03 -6.17 -17.72
N LYS A 28 0.09 -7.12 -17.60
CA LYS A 28 -0.45 -7.86 -18.74
C LYS A 28 -1.13 -6.93 -19.75
N ASP A 29 -2.02 -6.06 -19.28
CA ASP A 29 -2.83 -5.19 -20.14
C ASP A 29 -1.98 -4.13 -20.85
N LEU A 30 -0.84 -3.75 -20.25
CA LEU A 30 0.14 -2.83 -20.82
C LEU A 30 1.25 -3.53 -21.64
N GLY A 31 1.22 -4.85 -21.76
CA GLY A 31 2.25 -5.62 -22.48
C GLY A 31 3.64 -5.58 -21.82
N LEU A 32 3.69 -5.38 -20.50
CA LEU A 32 4.92 -5.31 -19.71
C LEU A 32 5.29 -6.69 -19.17
N GLY A 33 6.59 -6.96 -19.07
CA GLY A 33 7.09 -8.21 -18.50
C GLY A 33 6.73 -8.35 -17.02
N PRO A 34 6.52 -9.58 -16.50
CA PRO A 34 6.30 -9.82 -15.07
C PRO A 34 7.43 -9.22 -14.22
N ASN A 35 7.09 -8.57 -13.11
CA ASN A 35 8.06 -7.92 -12.21
C ASN A 35 8.99 -6.89 -12.86
N SER A 36 8.72 -6.42 -14.09
CA SER A 36 9.60 -5.49 -14.81
C SER A 36 9.58 -4.07 -14.27
N ILE A 37 8.49 -3.67 -13.61
CA ILE A 37 8.28 -2.33 -13.08
C ILE A 37 8.10 -2.39 -11.56
N PRO A 38 8.82 -1.56 -10.78
CA PRO A 38 8.65 -1.53 -9.33
C PRO A 38 7.26 -1.00 -8.94
N LEU A 39 6.68 -1.57 -7.89
CA LEU A 39 5.48 -1.06 -7.22
C LEU A 39 5.90 -0.36 -5.91
N LEU A 40 5.69 0.95 -5.82
CA LEU A 40 5.90 1.71 -4.59
C LEU A 40 4.54 1.89 -3.91
N ALA A 41 4.38 1.32 -2.72
CA ALA A 41 3.14 1.37 -1.94
C ALA A 41 3.36 2.28 -0.71
N GLY A 42 2.60 3.37 -0.61
CA GLY A 42 2.59 4.20 0.58
C GLY A 42 1.81 3.56 1.73
N GLU A 43 2.34 3.69 2.95
CA GLU A 43 1.56 3.47 4.17
C GLU A 43 0.41 4.48 4.29
N VAL A 44 -0.70 4.09 4.91
CA VAL A 44 -1.78 5.02 5.29
C VAL A 44 -1.33 5.88 6.48
N VAL A 45 -2.15 6.86 6.90
CA VAL A 45 -1.83 7.73 8.05
C VAL A 45 -1.29 6.91 9.22
N ASN A 46 -0.08 7.28 9.65
CA ASN A 46 0.68 6.49 10.59
C ASN A 46 0.10 6.54 12.00
N VAL A 47 0.45 5.55 12.83
CA VAL A 47 0.04 5.52 14.24
C VAL A 47 0.62 6.70 15.02
N ASP A 48 1.77 7.24 14.60
CA ASP A 48 2.38 8.40 15.25
C ASP A 48 1.58 9.72 15.08
N GLN A 49 0.69 9.79 14.08
CA GLN A 49 -0.28 10.89 13.94
C GLN A 49 -1.67 10.53 14.50
N GLY A 50 -1.88 9.30 14.97
CA GLY A 50 -3.21 8.86 15.42
C GLY A 50 -4.12 8.34 14.30
N GLY A 51 -3.54 7.91 13.17
CA GLY A 51 -4.27 7.44 12.00
C GLY A 51 -5.30 6.36 12.30
N ALA A 52 -6.55 6.58 11.87
CA ALA A 52 -7.69 5.70 12.11
C ALA A 52 -7.50 4.29 11.52
N CYS A 53 -6.69 4.19 10.46
CA CYS A 53 -6.41 2.95 9.73
C CYS A 53 -4.98 2.43 9.94
N ALA A 54 -4.22 2.97 10.89
CA ALA A 54 -2.79 2.69 11.05
C ALA A 54 -2.45 1.20 11.25
N SER A 55 -3.38 0.38 11.76
CA SER A 55 -3.19 -1.07 11.87
C SER A 55 -2.93 -1.74 10.51
N MET A 56 -3.45 -1.15 9.43
CA MET A 56 -3.27 -1.62 8.06
C MET A 56 -1.81 -1.60 7.62
N ASN A 57 -0.98 -0.70 8.17
CA ASN A 57 0.44 -0.60 7.80
C ASN A 57 1.21 -1.90 8.09
N THR A 58 0.79 -2.67 9.10
CA THR A 58 1.36 -4.00 9.38
C THR A 58 1.09 -5.04 8.28
N ILE A 59 0.00 -4.86 7.52
CA ILE A 59 -0.38 -5.69 6.38
C ILE A 59 0.30 -5.17 5.10
N ILE A 60 0.31 -3.84 4.89
CA ILE A 60 1.02 -3.21 3.76
C ILE A 60 2.51 -3.60 3.79
N ALA A 61 3.14 -3.63 4.96
CA ALA A 61 4.52 -4.07 5.17
C ALA A 61 4.82 -5.50 4.65
N LYS A 62 3.81 -6.35 4.45
CA LYS A 62 3.97 -7.72 3.92
C LYS A 62 3.91 -7.78 2.39
N LEU A 63 3.58 -6.68 1.71
CA LEU A 63 3.49 -6.63 0.25
C LEU A 63 4.76 -7.13 -0.47
N PRO A 64 6.00 -6.82 -0.03
CA PRO A 64 7.22 -7.32 -0.67
C PRO A 64 7.37 -8.85 -0.63
N GLN A 65 6.69 -9.54 0.29
CA GLN A 65 6.67 -11.01 0.34
C GLN A 65 5.80 -11.62 -0.77
N THR A 66 4.85 -10.84 -1.30
CA THR A 66 3.90 -11.27 -2.35
C THR A 66 4.31 -10.75 -3.73
N ILE A 67 4.84 -9.53 -3.81
CA ILE A 67 5.34 -8.90 -5.03
C ILE A 67 6.82 -8.52 -4.79
N PRO A 68 7.79 -9.33 -5.25
CA PRO A 68 9.21 -9.10 -4.90
C PRO A 68 9.79 -7.76 -5.37
N ASN A 69 9.33 -7.24 -6.52
CA ASN A 69 9.71 -5.91 -7.00
C ASN A 69 8.74 -4.82 -6.46
N SER A 70 8.49 -4.84 -5.15
CA SER A 70 7.67 -3.82 -4.48
C SER A 70 8.36 -3.29 -3.22
N TYR A 71 8.06 -2.04 -2.91
CA TYR A 71 8.68 -1.30 -1.81
C TYR A 71 7.60 -0.55 -1.06
N VAL A 72 7.64 -0.63 0.27
CA VAL A 72 6.72 0.10 1.14
C VAL A 72 7.40 1.40 1.57
N ILE A 73 6.70 2.50 1.36
CA ILE A 73 7.17 3.85 1.71
C ILE A 73 6.49 4.25 3.01
N SER A 74 7.28 4.49 4.05
CA SER A 74 6.72 4.81 5.35
C SER A 74 6.07 6.19 5.38
N SER A 75 4.97 6.29 6.12
CA SER A 75 4.24 7.53 6.38
C SER A 75 4.55 8.12 7.76
N SER A 76 5.49 7.54 8.52
CA SER A 76 5.86 8.07 9.84
C SER A 76 6.33 9.53 9.74
N GLY A 77 5.76 10.37 10.60
CA GLY A 77 6.00 11.82 10.60
C GLY A 77 5.27 12.62 9.52
N CYS A 78 4.50 11.98 8.62
CA CYS A 78 3.62 12.69 7.69
C CYS A 78 2.36 13.15 8.43
N THR A 79 2.12 14.45 8.50
CA THR A 79 0.98 15.07 9.17
C THR A 79 -0.37 14.70 8.55
N ASP A 80 -1.40 14.59 9.38
CA ASP A 80 -2.76 14.25 8.97
C ASP A 80 -3.73 15.44 9.00
N SER A 81 -4.89 15.22 8.39
CA SER A 81 -6.08 16.06 8.48
C SER A 81 -6.86 15.72 9.76
N PRO A 82 -7.75 16.61 10.26
CA PRO A 82 -8.49 16.42 11.52
C PRO A 82 -9.38 15.16 11.60
N ASP A 83 -9.60 14.46 10.49
CA ASP A 83 -10.35 13.20 10.45
C ASP A 83 -9.50 11.97 10.77
N ASN A 84 -8.18 12.14 10.92
CA ASN A 84 -7.17 11.09 11.08
C ASN A 84 -7.20 10.02 9.97
N LEU A 85 -7.72 10.36 8.79
CA LEU A 85 -7.91 9.46 7.66
C LEU A 85 -7.14 9.94 6.43
N HIS A 86 -7.11 11.24 6.20
CA HIS A 86 -6.43 11.84 5.05
C HIS A 86 -5.16 12.56 5.50
N PHE A 87 -4.13 12.58 4.65
CA PHE A 87 -2.98 13.47 4.82
C PHE A 87 -3.39 14.94 4.58
N ASN A 88 -2.55 15.90 5.00
CA ASN A 88 -2.82 17.35 4.87
C ASN A 88 -2.43 17.98 3.52
#